data_AF-A0A3D8GTQ3-F1
#
_entry.id   AF-A0A3D8GTQ3-F1
#
_cell.length_a   1.000
_cell.length_b   1.000
_cell.length_c   1.000
_cell.angle_alpha   90.00
_cell.angle_beta   90.00
_cell.angle_gamma   90.00
#
_symmetry.space_group_name_H-M   'P 1'
#
loop_
_entity.id
_entity.type
_entity.pdbx_description
1 polymer ?
#
loop_
_entity_poly.entity_id
_entity_poly.type
_entity_poly.pdbx_seq_one_letter_code
_entity_poly.pdbx_strand_id
1 'polypeptide(L)'
;MRDTNKVFHLAIPCKDLDETVDFYEKLGCRLARRYHDRVTFDFFGDQVVCHLNPDKIDPAPKMYPRHFGVTFLNREEFDQALEHATTNELPFFQELMVRFAGKIEEHVTFFLIDPANNLLEFKYYHDEGMVY
;
A
#
# COMPACT_ATOMS: atom_id res chain seq x y z
N MET A 1 19.41 9.44 7.89
CA MET A 1 18.86 8.22 7.24
C MET A 1 17.52 7.85 7.87
N ARG A 2 16.36 8.21 7.32
CA ARG A 2 16.08 8.71 5.97
C ARG A 2 16.44 10.20 5.81
N ASP A 3 17.39 10.47 4.92
CA ASP A 3 17.63 11.81 4.35
C ASP A 3 16.84 11.86 3.03
N THR A 4 16.46 13.04 2.55
CA THR A 4 15.61 13.21 1.34
C THR A 4 16.22 12.68 0.03
N ASN A 5 17.43 12.08 0.09
CA ASN A 5 18.15 11.52 -1.06
C ASN A 5 17.97 10.00 -1.25
N LYS A 6 17.03 9.36 -0.52
CA LYS A 6 16.78 7.91 -0.61
C LYS A 6 15.30 7.59 -0.77
N VAL A 7 15.03 6.62 -1.63
CA VAL A 7 13.72 6.00 -1.81
C VAL A 7 13.80 4.53 -1.40
N PHE A 8 12.79 4.07 -0.68
CA PHE A 8 12.56 2.65 -0.47
C PHE A 8 12.14 2.02 -1.80
N HIS A 9 12.47 0.74 -1.98
CA HIS A 9 11.97 -0.01 -3.12
C HIS A 9 11.49 -1.39 -2.68
N LEU A 10 10.36 -1.83 -3.24
CA LEU A 10 9.73 -3.12 -2.97
C LEU A 10 9.39 -3.83 -4.27
N ALA A 11 9.70 -5.13 -4.33
CA ALA A 11 9.26 -5.99 -5.41
C ALA A 11 8.14 -6.92 -4.91
N ILE A 12 7.03 -6.96 -5.64
CA ILE A 12 5.85 -7.78 -5.35
C ILE A 12 5.39 -8.54 -6.60
N PRO A 13 4.71 -9.69 -6.48
CA PRO A 13 4.14 -10.37 -7.64
C PRO A 13 2.90 -9.65 -8.17
N CYS A 14 2.65 -9.77 -9.47
CA CYS A 14 1.35 -9.53 -10.06
C CYS A 14 0.93 -10.68 -11.01
N LYS A 15 -0.37 -10.88 -11.22
CA LYS A 15 -0.88 -11.88 -12.19
C LYS A 15 -0.96 -11.36 -13.62
N ASP A 16 -1.22 -10.07 -13.76
CA ASP A 16 -1.47 -9.41 -15.02
C ASP A 16 -0.95 -7.96 -14.93
N LEU A 17 -0.29 -7.47 -15.98
CA LEU A 17 0.32 -6.14 -15.97
C LEU A 17 -0.70 -5.02 -16.15
N ASP A 18 -1.75 -5.23 -16.93
CA ASP A 18 -2.77 -4.22 -17.20
C ASP A 18 -3.67 -4.01 -15.99
N GLU A 19 -4.18 -5.10 -15.40
CA GLU A 19 -4.96 -5.02 -14.16
C GLU A 19 -4.17 -4.35 -13.02
N THR A 20 -2.86 -4.59 -12.98
CA THR A 20 -1.96 -3.97 -12.01
C THR A 20 -1.82 -2.47 -12.27
N VAL A 21 -1.59 -2.04 -13.51
CA VAL A 21 -1.51 -0.61 -13.85
C VAL A 21 -2.81 0.09 -13.49
N ASP A 22 -3.95 -0.48 -13.87
CA ASP A 22 -5.26 0.08 -13.56
C ASP A 22 -5.46 0.26 -12.05
N PHE A 23 -5.12 -0.74 -11.23
CA PHE A 23 -5.23 -0.64 -9.77
C PHE A 23 -4.32 0.46 -9.19
N TYR A 24 -3.03 0.46 -9.52
CA TYR A 24 -2.08 1.40 -8.91
C TYR A 24 -2.28 2.84 -9.41
N GLU A 25 -2.67 3.05 -10.67
CA GLU A 25 -3.05 4.39 -11.15
C GLU A 25 -4.36 4.87 -10.52
N LYS A 26 -5.34 3.99 -10.31
CA LYS A 26 -6.59 4.29 -9.58
C LYS A 26 -6.33 4.63 -8.10
N LEU A 27 -5.33 3.98 -7.48
CA LEU A 27 -4.81 4.34 -6.16
C LEU A 27 -4.11 5.72 -6.15
N GLY A 28 -3.82 6.31 -7.31
CA GLY A 28 -3.14 7.61 -7.45
C GLY A 28 -1.63 7.50 -7.61
N CYS A 29 -1.08 6.29 -7.78
CA CYS A 29 0.35 6.11 -8.06
C CYS A 29 0.65 6.45 -9.52
N ARG A 30 1.84 6.97 -9.79
CA ARG A 30 2.26 7.28 -11.17
C ARG A 30 3.05 6.11 -11.75
N LEU A 31 2.64 5.60 -12.91
CA LEU A 31 3.43 4.64 -13.68
C LEU A 31 4.74 5.30 -14.13
N ALA A 32 5.87 4.74 -13.69
CA ALA A 32 7.20 5.23 -14.05
C ALA A 32 7.77 4.50 -15.28
N ARG A 33 7.71 3.17 -15.28
CA ARG A 33 8.25 2.32 -16.36
C ARG A 33 7.42 1.06 -16.53
N ARG A 34 7.36 0.56 -17.76
CA ARG A 34 6.73 -0.70 -18.13
C ARG A 34 7.66 -1.52 -19.02
N TYR A 35 7.74 -2.81 -18.71
CA TYR A 35 8.43 -3.85 -19.48
C TYR A 35 7.47 -5.02 -19.72
N HIS A 36 7.91 -6.02 -20.49
CA HIS A 36 7.10 -7.21 -20.76
C HIS A 36 6.89 -8.11 -19.52
N ASP A 37 7.72 -7.94 -18.48
CA ASP A 37 7.74 -8.80 -17.29
C ASP A 37 7.48 -8.03 -15.97
N ARG A 38 7.35 -6.70 -16.01
CA ARG A 38 7.14 -5.88 -14.81
C ARG A 38 6.66 -4.46 -15.12
N VAL A 39 6.03 -3.84 -14.13
CA VAL A 39 5.73 -2.40 -14.09
C VAL A 39 6.31 -1.79 -12.83
N THR A 40 6.73 -0.54 -12.91
CA THR A 40 7.31 0.22 -11.80
C THR A 40 6.49 1.48 -11.57
N PHE A 41 6.10 1.71 -10.32
CA PHE A 41 5.34 2.88 -9.90
C PHE A 41 6.15 3.76 -8.97
N ASP A 42 5.89 5.06 -9.06
CA ASP A 42 6.09 6.01 -7.98
C ASP A 42 4.90 5.85 -7.01
N PHE A 43 5.17 5.18 -5.89
CA PHE A 43 4.23 4.81 -4.84
C PHE A 43 4.49 5.73 -3.64
N PHE A 44 3.76 6.85 -3.56
CA PHE A 44 3.91 7.84 -2.47
C PHE A 44 5.36 8.35 -2.30
N GLY A 45 6.10 8.53 -3.40
CA GLY A 45 7.52 8.93 -3.39
C GLY A 45 8.51 7.77 -3.19
N ASP A 46 8.01 6.56 -2.95
CA ASP A 46 8.77 5.31 -2.93
C ASP A 46 8.60 4.51 -4.23
N GLN A 47 9.36 3.44 -4.39
CA GLN A 47 9.29 2.60 -5.59
C GLN A 47 8.61 1.26 -5.30
N VAL A 48 7.52 0.97 -6.00
CA VAL A 48 6.95 -0.38 -6.05
C VAL A 48 7.11 -0.96 -7.45
N VAL A 49 7.68 -2.17 -7.53
CA VAL A 49 7.89 -2.91 -8.76
C VAL A 49 7.02 -4.16 -8.71
N CYS A 50 6.02 -4.24 -9.59
CA CYS A 50 5.16 -5.41 -9.72
C CYS A 50 5.70 -6.31 -10.83
N HIS A 51 6.12 -7.52 -10.47
CA HIS A 51 6.68 -8.51 -11.38
C HIS A 51 5.62 -9.52 -11.82
N LEU A 52 5.47 -9.71 -13.12
CA LEU A 52 4.54 -10.69 -13.68
C LEU A 52 4.94 -12.11 -13.25
N ASN A 53 4.11 -12.71 -12.38
CA ASN A 53 4.31 -14.04 -11.82
C ASN A 53 2.98 -14.67 -11.39
N PRO A 54 2.09 -14.99 -12.34
CA PRO A 54 0.75 -15.50 -12.05
C PRO A 54 0.76 -16.82 -11.24
N ASP A 55 1.83 -17.60 -11.33
CA ASP A 55 1.95 -18.90 -10.65
C ASP A 55 2.32 -18.79 -9.16
N LYS A 56 2.73 -17.60 -8.68
CA LYS A 56 3.19 -17.39 -7.29
C LYS A 56 2.36 -16.35 -6.55
N ILE A 57 1.05 -16.45 -6.68
CA ILE A 57 0.09 -15.63 -5.94
C ILE A 57 -0.54 -16.44 -4.82
N ASP A 58 -0.72 -15.80 -3.67
CA ASP A 58 -1.49 -16.38 -2.57
C ASP A 58 -2.99 -16.25 -2.89
N PRO A 59 -3.73 -17.34 -3.12
CA PRO A 59 -5.15 -17.26 -3.44
C PRO A 59 -6.02 -16.89 -2.22
N ALA A 60 -5.49 -16.96 -1.01
CA ALA A 60 -6.22 -16.72 0.23
C ALA A 60 -5.34 -15.91 1.21
N PRO A 61 -5.07 -14.63 0.88
CA PRO A 61 -4.16 -13.81 1.67
C PRO A 61 -4.67 -13.68 3.10
N LYS A 62 -3.74 -13.71 4.04
CA LYS A 62 -3.97 -13.36 5.44
C LYS A 62 -3.23 -12.08 5.74
N MET A 63 -3.76 -11.31 6.68
CA MET A 63 -3.15 -10.05 7.16
C MET A 63 -1.66 -10.19 7.50
N TYR A 64 -1.24 -11.39 7.94
CA TYR A 64 0.15 -11.73 8.24
C TYR A 64 0.59 -12.96 7.44
N PRO A 65 1.88 -13.05 7.08
CA PRO A 65 2.99 -12.21 7.56
C PRO A 65 3.41 -11.09 6.60
N ARG A 66 2.66 -10.83 5.52
CA ARG A 66 3.08 -9.91 4.45
C ARG A 66 2.01 -8.87 4.18
N HIS A 67 2.40 -7.61 4.33
CA HIS A 67 1.74 -6.44 3.80
C HIS A 67 2.79 -5.33 3.69
N PHE A 68 2.48 -4.26 2.98
CA PHE A 68 3.32 -3.08 2.85
C PHE A 68 2.44 -1.84 2.72
N GLY A 69 3.00 -0.65 2.78
CA GLY A 69 2.25 0.57 2.49
C GLY A 69 2.89 1.78 3.16
N VAL A 70 2.08 2.73 3.60
CA VAL A 70 2.55 4.03 4.08
C VAL A 70 2.05 4.27 5.50
N THR A 71 2.97 4.68 6.38
CA THR A 71 2.61 5.31 7.65
C THR A 71 2.71 6.82 7.47
N PHE A 72 1.57 7.51 7.54
CA PHE A 72 1.50 8.96 7.41
C PHE A 72 1.83 9.62 8.75
N LEU A 73 2.56 10.73 8.69
CA LEU A 73 2.82 11.59 9.85
C LEU A 73 1.76 12.69 10.00
N ASN A 74 1.07 13.03 8.91
CA ASN A 74 -0.06 13.96 8.93
C ASN A 74 -1.38 13.17 8.88
N ARG A 75 -2.27 13.45 9.84
CA ARG A 75 -3.59 12.83 9.91
C ARG A 75 -4.49 13.15 8.71
N GLU A 76 -4.45 14.39 8.26
CA GLU A 76 -5.27 14.88 7.14
C GLU A 76 -4.90 14.16 5.84
N GLU A 77 -3.61 13.87 5.62
CA GLU A 77 -3.15 13.10 4.47
C GLU A 77 -3.61 11.63 4.52
N PHE A 78 -3.61 11.02 5.72
CA PHE A 78 -4.19 9.69 5.93
C PHE A 78 -5.69 9.68 5.63
N ASP A 79 -6.43 10.65 6.15
CA ASP A 79 -7.89 10.74 5.95
C ASP A 79 -8.22 10.98 4.46
N GLN A 80 -7.43 11.80 3.75
CA GLN A 80 -7.54 11.98 2.30
C GLN A 80 -7.25 10.70 1.52
N ALA A 81 -6.24 9.92 1.93
CA ALA A 81 -5.95 8.63 1.29
C ALA A 81 -7.11 7.63 1.47
N LEU A 82 -7.72 7.59 2.65
CA LEU A 82 -8.90 6.76 2.93
C LEU A 82 -10.11 7.21 2.09
N GLU A 83 -10.38 8.52 2.04
CA GLU A 83 -11.48 9.08 1.26
C GLU A 83 -11.28 8.83 -0.24
N HIS A 84 -10.06 8.99 -0.75
CA HIS A 84 -9.70 8.68 -2.13
C HIS A 84 -9.96 7.21 -2.46
N ALA A 85 -9.49 6.30 -1.59
CA ALA A 85 -9.71 4.86 -1.77
C ALA A 85 -11.21 4.49 -1.76
N THR A 86 -12.00 5.12 -0.89
CA THR A 86 -13.44 4.89 -0.77
C THR A 86 -14.19 5.44 -1.99
N THR A 87 -13.94 6.70 -2.35
CA THR A 87 -14.57 7.38 -3.49
C THR A 87 -14.28 6.70 -4.82
N ASN A 88 -13.05 6.19 -4.98
CA ASN A 88 -12.68 5.44 -6.17
C ASN A 88 -13.10 3.97 -6.09
N GLU A 89 -13.76 3.48 -5.04
CA GLU A 89 -14.17 2.06 -4.95
C GLU A 89 -12.96 1.11 -5.12
N LEU A 90 -11.87 1.37 -4.39
CA LEU A 90 -10.76 0.41 -4.29
C LEU A 90 -11.18 -0.78 -3.41
N PRO A 91 -10.75 -2.01 -3.73
CA PRO A 91 -11.04 -3.16 -2.89
C PRO A 91 -10.37 -3.07 -1.51
N PHE A 92 -11.18 -3.08 -0.45
CA PHE A 92 -10.69 -3.17 0.93
C PHE A 92 -10.60 -4.63 1.36
N PHE A 93 -9.44 -5.02 1.90
CA PHE A 93 -9.30 -6.25 2.68
C PHE A 93 -9.84 -6.06 4.10
N GLN A 94 -9.60 -4.88 4.66
CA GLN A 94 -10.07 -4.48 5.99
C GLN A 94 -10.37 -2.98 5.95
N GLU A 95 -11.62 -2.62 6.21
CA GLU A 95 -12.03 -1.22 6.39
C GLU A 95 -11.34 -0.58 7.60
N LEU A 96 -11.49 0.74 7.72
CA LEU A 96 -10.89 1.53 8.80
C LEU A 96 -11.14 0.90 10.18
N MET A 97 -10.06 0.68 10.92
CA MET A 97 -10.09 0.15 12.28
C MET A 97 -9.02 0.81 13.16
N VAL A 98 -9.23 0.72 14.47
CA VAL A 98 -8.25 1.11 15.49
C VAL A 98 -7.45 -0.12 15.92
N ARG A 99 -6.13 0.02 16.00
CA ARG A 99 -5.21 -0.98 16.54
C ARG A 99 -4.66 -0.50 17.87
N PHE A 100 -4.55 -1.43 18.82
CA PHE A 100 -4.00 -1.18 20.16
C PHE A 100 -4.72 -0.05 20.94
N ALA A 101 -6.06 -0.04 20.87
CA ALA A 101 -6.88 0.98 21.51
C ALA A 101 -6.51 1.21 23.00
N GLY A 102 -6.34 2.47 23.39
CA GLY A 102 -5.97 2.93 24.73
C GLY A 102 -4.49 2.81 25.08
N LYS A 103 -3.64 2.36 24.16
CA LYS A 103 -2.18 2.28 24.36
C LYS A 103 -1.45 3.45 23.69
N ILE A 104 -0.17 3.62 24.03
CA ILE A 104 0.66 4.67 23.42
C ILE A 104 0.89 4.39 21.92
N GLU A 105 0.99 3.11 21.54
CA GLU A 105 1.13 2.66 20.16
C GLU A 105 -0.20 2.58 19.37
N GLU A 106 -1.27 3.21 19.88
CA GLU A 106 -2.55 3.28 19.18
C GLU A 106 -2.39 3.95 17.82
N HIS A 107 -2.96 3.31 16.80
CA HIS A 107 -3.01 3.84 15.45
C HIS A 107 -4.31 3.45 14.75
N VAL A 108 -4.72 4.30 13.82
CA VAL A 108 -5.78 3.98 12.87
C VAL A 108 -5.16 3.35 11.63
N THR A 109 -5.86 2.38 11.05
CA THR A 109 -5.37 1.66 9.87
C THR A 109 -6.51 1.13 9.00
N PHE A 110 -6.24 0.99 7.71
CA PHE A 110 -7.06 0.24 6.77
C PHE A 110 -6.16 -0.55 5.82
N PHE A 111 -6.72 -1.59 5.20
CA PHE A 111 -6.02 -2.42 4.24
C PHE A 111 -6.75 -2.45 2.90
N LEU A 112 -6.01 -2.17 1.82
CA LEU A 112 -6.45 -2.48 0.46
C LEU A 112 -5.90 -3.85 0.03
N ILE A 113 -6.55 -4.43 -0.98
CA ILE A 113 -6.09 -5.64 -1.65
C ILE A 113 -5.98 -5.40 -3.15
N ASP A 114 -4.80 -5.64 -3.71
CA ASP A 114 -4.57 -5.50 -5.15
C ASP A 114 -5.07 -6.73 -5.94
N PRO A 115 -5.11 -6.68 -7.28
CA PRO A 115 -5.60 -7.80 -8.09
C PRO A 115 -4.83 -9.11 -7.93
N ALA A 116 -3.59 -9.05 -7.42
CA ALA A 116 -2.73 -10.19 -7.15
C ALA A 116 -2.70 -10.57 -5.66
N ASN A 117 -3.70 -10.13 -4.89
CA ASN A 117 -3.88 -10.43 -3.47
C ASN A 117 -2.76 -9.89 -2.56
N ASN A 118 -1.96 -8.92 -3.02
CA ASN A 118 -1.05 -8.22 -2.13
C ASN A 118 -1.84 -7.28 -1.22
N LEU A 119 -1.51 -7.28 0.07
CA LEU A 119 -2.17 -6.44 1.06
C LEU A 119 -1.39 -5.14 1.27
N LEU A 120 -2.10 -4.01 1.13
CA LEU A 120 -1.56 -2.67 1.31
C LEU A 120 -2.11 -2.06 2.61
N GLU A 121 -1.27 -1.88 3.62
CA GLU A 121 -1.63 -1.27 4.91
C GLU A 121 -1.28 0.22 4.93
N PHE A 122 -2.25 1.06 5.25
CA PHE A 122 -2.05 2.48 5.50
C PHE A 122 -2.29 2.78 6.98
N LYS A 123 -1.44 3.59 7.60
CA LYS A 123 -1.47 3.85 9.04
C LYS A 123 -1.30 5.32 9.39
N TYR A 124 -1.87 5.70 10.51
CA TYR A 124 -1.53 6.93 11.23
C TYR A 124 -1.47 6.62 12.73
N TYR A 125 -0.33 6.92 13.36
CA TYR A 125 -0.14 6.80 14.80
C TYR A 125 -0.50 8.10 15.49
N HIS A 126 -1.19 8.01 16.63
CA HIS A 126 -1.51 9.20 17.43
C HIS A 126 -0.28 9.83 18.09
N ASP A 127 0.72 9.01 18.40
CA ASP A 127 2.04 9.42 18.87
C ASP A 127 3.09 9.10 17.80
N GLU A 128 3.70 10.14 17.23
CA GLU A 128 4.75 10.01 16.20
C GLU A 128 5.96 9.20 16.70
N GLY A 129 6.22 9.21 18.01
CA GLY A 129 7.29 8.41 18.63
C GLY A 129 7.11 6.91 18.47
N MET A 130 5.90 6.44 18.12
CA MET A 130 5.55 5.01 17.98
C MET A 130 5.50 4.53 16.52
N VAL A 131 5.88 5.37 15.55
CA VAL A 131 5.92 4.99 14.12
C VAL A 131 6.92 3.86 13.83
N TYR A 132 7.95 3.70 14.68
CA TYR A 132 9.05 2.74 14.50
C TYR A 132 9.19 1.76 15.67
#